data_AF-A0A953WD18-F1
#
_entry.id   AF-A0A953WD18-F1
#
_cell.length_a   1.000
_cell.length_b   1.000
_cell.length_c   1.000
_cell.angle_alpha   90.00
_cell.angle_beta   90.00
_cell.angle_gamma   90.00
#
_symmetry.space_group_name_H-M   'P 1'
#
loop_
_entity.id
_entity.type
_entity.pdbx_description
1 polymer ?
#
loop_
_entity_poly.entity_id
_entity_poly.type
_entity_poly.pdbx_seq_one_letter_code
_entity_poly.pdbx_strand_id
1 'polypeptide(L)'
;MLASTLALPLLPKTFGERPLPFPVRLSKAARDQIGVTRNYDGAYVRLDYPMGDVDRSTGVCTDVIIRAYRDAFDIDLQKLV
;
A
#
# COMPACT_ATOMS: atom_id res chain seq x y z
N MET A 1 37.70 -35.05 0.78
CA MET A 1 37.30 -34.04 1.77
C MET A 1 35.83 -33.69 1.52
N LEU A 2 34.93 -34.34 2.26
CA LEU A 2 33.48 -34.20 2.13
C LEU A 2 33.05 -32.89 2.79
N ALA A 3 32.98 -31.80 2.02
CA ALA A 3 32.37 -30.56 2.50
C ALA A 3 30.84 -30.72 2.43
N SER A 4 30.27 -31.10 3.57
CA SER A 4 28.83 -31.17 3.84
C SER A 4 28.18 -29.82 3.56
N THR A 5 27.35 -29.74 2.53
CA THR A 5 26.47 -28.61 2.28
C THR A 5 25.36 -28.64 3.32
N LEU A 6 25.51 -27.86 4.40
CA LEU A 6 24.44 -27.64 5.36
C LEU A 6 23.31 -26.88 4.64
N ALA A 7 22.24 -27.59 4.30
CA ALA A 7 20.99 -26.99 3.86
C ALA A 7 20.43 -26.19 5.03
N LEU A 8 20.55 -24.86 4.97
CA LEU A 8 19.89 -23.97 5.92
C LEU A 8 18.37 -24.16 5.74
N PRO A 9 17.62 -24.63 6.74
CA PRO A 9 16.19 -24.86 6.56
C PRO A 9 15.49 -23.52 6.32
N LEU A 10 14.42 -23.57 5.54
CA LEU A 10 13.46 -22.48 5.32
C LEU A 10 12.88 -22.04 6.67
N LEU A 11 13.59 -21.18 7.39
CA LEU A 11 13.06 -20.54 8.59
C LEU A 11 11.86 -19.68 8.17
N PRO A 12 10.67 -19.90 8.75
CA PRO A 12 9.54 -19.01 8.52
C PRO A 12 9.95 -17.59 8.92
N LYS A 13 9.81 -16.65 7.97
CA LYS A 13 10.14 -15.22 8.13
C LYS A 13 9.26 -14.52 9.17
N THR A 14 8.27 -15.20 9.73
CA THR A 14 7.17 -14.61 10.49
C THR A 14 6.91 -15.32 11.83
N PHE A 15 7.96 -15.74 12.53
CA PHE A 15 7.83 -16.12 13.93
C PHE A 15 7.83 -14.86 14.81
N GLY A 16 6.65 -14.37 15.17
CA GLY A 16 6.47 -13.36 16.23
C GLY A 16 6.21 -11.92 15.80
N GLU A 17 5.95 -11.62 14.52
CA GLU A 17 5.56 -10.27 14.11
C GLU A 17 4.10 -9.98 14.48
N ARG A 18 3.90 -9.14 15.51
CA ARG A 18 2.60 -8.56 15.80
C ARG A 18 2.30 -7.53 14.70
N PRO A 19 1.14 -7.59 14.00
CA PRO A 19 0.84 -6.62 12.97
C PRO A 19 0.87 -5.21 13.55
N LEU A 20 1.46 -4.27 12.80
CA LEU A 20 1.56 -2.88 13.23
C LEU A 20 0.15 -2.34 13.56
N PRO A 21 0.04 -1.45 14.58
CA PRO A 21 -1.22 -0.79 14.92
C PRO A 21 -1.85 -0.12 13.69
N PHE A 22 -3.17 -0.05 13.64
CA PHE A 22 -3.91 0.54 12.52
C PHE A 22 -3.37 1.90 12.05
N PRO A 23 -3.13 2.91 12.93
CA PRO A 23 -2.62 4.22 12.50
C PRO A 23 -1.24 4.13 11.85
N VAL A 24 -0.41 3.19 12.31
CA VAL A 24 0.94 2.97 11.78
C VAL A 24 0.86 2.35 10.39
N ARG A 25 -0.05 1.39 10.16
CA ARG A 25 -0.23 0.81 8.81
C ARG A 25 -0.74 1.85 7.82
N LEU A 26 -1.74 2.64 8.19
CA LEU A 26 -2.29 3.68 7.32
C LEU A 26 -1.24 4.75 6.98
N SER A 27 -0.55 5.27 8.00
CA SER A 27 0.51 6.28 7.78
C SER A 27 1.70 5.72 7.00
N LYS A 28 2.06 4.45 7.19
CA LYS A 28 3.07 3.78 6.38
C LYS A 28 2.63 3.68 4.91
N ALA A 29 1.42 3.21 4.64
CA ALA A 29 0.91 3.09 3.26
C ALA A 29 0.82 4.46 2.55
N ALA A 30 0.47 5.52 3.27
CA ALA A 30 0.54 6.89 2.74
C ALA A 30 1.99 7.32 2.43
N ARG A 31 2.94 6.99 3.32
CA ARG A 31 4.37 7.28 3.12
C ARG A 31 4.99 6.48 1.98
N ASP A 32 4.54 5.25 1.75
CA ASP A 32 5.01 4.40 0.65
C ASP A 32 4.68 5.01 -0.73
N GLN A 33 3.77 6.00 -0.81
CA GLN A 33 3.48 6.76 -2.02
C GLN A 33 4.47 7.91 -2.29
N ILE A 34 5.38 8.23 -1.36
CA ILE A 34 6.40 9.26 -1.55
C ILE A 34 7.30 8.86 -2.73
N GLY A 35 7.38 9.73 -3.74
CA GLY A 35 8.12 9.43 -4.97
C GLY A 35 7.37 8.55 -5.96
N VAL A 36 6.14 8.14 -5.64
CA VAL A 36 5.18 7.56 -6.59
C VAL A 36 4.27 8.67 -7.11
N THR A 37 3.46 9.29 -6.23
CA THR A 37 2.65 10.46 -6.57
C THR A 37 3.54 11.68 -6.65
N ARG A 38 3.83 12.13 -7.87
CA ARG A 38 4.80 13.20 -8.14
C ARG A 38 4.15 14.48 -8.65
N ASN A 39 2.97 14.36 -9.24
CA ASN A 39 2.26 15.47 -9.85
C ASN A 39 0.99 15.75 -9.06
N TYR A 40 0.73 17.03 -8.80
CA TYR A 40 -0.53 17.47 -8.24
C TYR A 40 -1.42 17.97 -9.38
N ASP A 41 -2.52 17.27 -9.64
CA ASP A 41 -3.49 17.64 -10.67
C ASP A 41 -4.90 17.63 -10.07
N GLY A 42 -5.51 18.82 -9.99
CA GLY A 42 -6.86 19.03 -9.46
C GLY A 42 -7.95 19.00 -10.53
N ALA A 43 -7.64 18.61 -11.77
CA ALA A 43 -8.63 18.51 -12.83
C ALA A 43 -9.68 17.43 -12.53
N TYR A 44 -10.92 17.69 -12.92
CA TYR A 44 -11.98 16.69 -12.85
C TYR A 44 -11.80 15.65 -13.95
N VAL A 45 -11.75 14.39 -13.54
CA VAL A 45 -11.61 13.24 -14.44
C VAL A 45 -12.78 12.27 -14.25
N ARG A 46 -13.14 11.53 -15.30
CA ARG A 46 -14.04 10.38 -15.15
C ARG A 46 -13.23 9.20 -14.64
N LEU A 47 -13.72 8.57 -13.58
CA LEU A 47 -13.16 7.36 -13.00
C LEU A 47 -14.16 6.22 -13.14
N ASP A 48 -13.63 5.00 -13.25
CA ASP A 48 -14.45 3.80 -13.09
C ASP A 48 -15.02 3.73 -11.66
N TYR A 49 -16.12 2.99 -11.50
CA TYR A 49 -16.72 2.76 -10.19
C TYR A 49 -17.13 1.29 -10.05
N PRO A 50 -16.75 0.59 -8.96
CA PRO A 50 -15.84 1.04 -7.89
C PRO A 50 -14.37 0.99 -8.32
N MET A 51 -13.45 1.23 -7.37
CA MET A 51 -12.00 1.09 -7.55
C MET A 51 -11.38 2.00 -8.61
N GLY A 52 -12.11 3.00 -9.12
CA GLY A 52 -11.52 4.02 -9.98
C GLY A 52 -10.46 4.82 -9.23
N ASP A 53 -9.42 5.19 -9.97
CA ASP A 53 -8.33 6.04 -9.51
C ASP A 53 -7.72 6.75 -10.71
N VAL A 54 -7.04 7.85 -10.46
CA VAL A 54 -6.15 8.46 -11.45
C VAL A 54 -4.88 7.62 -11.58
N ASP A 55 -4.04 7.95 -12.57
CA ASP A 55 -2.70 7.37 -12.62
C ASP A 55 -1.94 7.61 -11.30
N ARG A 56 -1.26 6.59 -10.77
CA ARG A 56 -0.58 6.69 -9.45
C ARG A 56 0.47 7.79 -9.40
N SER A 57 1.01 8.23 -10.53
CA SER A 57 1.98 9.33 -10.59
C SER A 57 1.36 10.71 -10.39
N THR A 58 0.03 10.81 -10.44
CA THR A 58 -0.73 12.06 -10.26
C THR A 58 -1.79 11.94 -9.15
N GLY A 59 -2.52 13.03 -8.91
CA GLY A 59 -3.65 13.12 -8.00
C GLY A 59 -3.51 14.25 -6.97
N VAL A 60 -4.43 14.25 -6.02
CA VAL A 60 -4.52 15.25 -4.95
C VAL A 60 -4.36 14.60 -3.57
N CYS A 61 -4.48 15.42 -2.52
CA CYS A 61 -4.34 14.97 -1.14
C CYS A 61 -5.30 13.83 -0.78
N THR A 62 -6.55 13.87 -1.25
CA THR A 62 -7.56 12.84 -0.97
C THR A 62 -7.21 11.50 -1.60
N ASP A 63 -6.60 11.50 -2.79
CA ASP A 63 -6.21 10.26 -3.48
C ASP A 63 -5.15 9.50 -2.69
N VAL A 64 -4.26 10.21 -1.98
CA VAL A 64 -3.28 9.59 -1.08
C VAL A 64 -3.97 8.81 0.03
N ILE A 65 -5.04 9.38 0.61
CA ILE A 65 -5.80 8.74 1.69
C ILE A 65 -6.57 7.54 1.16
N ILE A 66 -7.29 7.68 0.05
CA ILE A 66 -8.04 6.59 -0.57
C ILE A 66 -7.10 5.42 -0.89
N ARG A 67 -5.95 5.69 -1.52
CA ARG A 67 -4.93 4.68 -1.82
C ARG A 67 -4.34 4.06 -0.57
N ALA A 68 -4.10 4.83 0.50
CA ALA A 68 -3.60 4.27 1.74
C ALA A 68 -4.59 3.30 2.41
N TYR A 69 -5.91 3.57 2.32
CA TYR A 69 -6.93 2.64 2.80
C TYR A 69 -6.99 1.36 1.96
N ARG A 70 -6.91 1.48 0.63
CA ARG A 70 -6.85 0.34 -0.28
C ARG A 70 -5.59 -0.50 -0.03
N ASP A 71 -4.41 0.13 -0.04
CA ASP A 71 -3.11 -0.54 0.08
C ASP A 71 -2.90 -1.17 1.47
N ALA A 72 -3.38 -0.56 2.55
CA ALA A 72 -3.17 -1.08 3.91
C ALA A 72 -4.24 -2.07 4.37
N PHE A 73 -5.47 -1.98 3.84
CA PHE A 73 -6.64 -2.65 4.43
C PHE A 73 -7.61 -3.27 3.41
N ASP A 74 -7.38 -3.12 2.10
CA ASP A 74 -8.31 -3.53 1.04
C ASP A 74 -9.70 -2.89 1.18
N ILE A 75 -9.74 -1.63 1.64
CA ILE A 75 -10.96 -0.85 1.83
C ILE A 75 -11.09 0.21 0.74
N ASP A 76 -12.19 0.15 -0.02
CA ASP A 76 -12.55 1.18 -0.99
C ASP A 76 -13.58 2.16 -0.43
N LEU A 77 -13.15 3.40 -0.21
CA LEU A 77 -14.00 4.46 0.34
C LEU A 77 -15.12 4.91 -0.61
N GLN A 78 -15.07 4.54 -1.89
CA GLN A 78 -16.15 4.82 -2.85
C GLN A 78 -17.45 4.05 -2.54
N LYS A 79 -17.37 2.94 -1.79
CA LYS A 79 -18.50 2.04 -1.47
C LYS A 79 -18.82 1.93 0.02
N LEU A 80 -18.08 2.61 0.89
CA LEU A 80 -18.12 2.34 2.34
C LEU A 80 -19.36 2.89 3.08
N VAL A 81 -20.36 3.42 2.38
CA VAL A 81 -21.58 4.01 2.98
C VAL A 81 -22.84 3.73 2.18
#